data_AF-A0A2W5UKN7-F1
#
_entry.id   AF-A0A2W5UKN7-F1
#
_cell.length_a   1.000
_cell.length_b   1.000
_cell.length_c   1.000
_cell.angle_alpha   90.00
_cell.angle_beta   90.00
_cell.angle_gamma   90.00
#
_symmetry.space_group_name_H-M   'P 1'
#
loop_
_entity.id
_entity.type
_entity.pdbx_description
1 polymer ?
#
loop_
_entity_poly.entity_id
_entity_poly.type
_entity_poly.pdbx_seq_one_letter_code
_entity_poly.pdbx_strand_id
1 'polypeptide(L)' 'MQTDHSHTARARPSEDEDFVRLPGLFRRWEIEQVVDPGADFHLEEAGDASDGTPLFAVYRRERTTPNRNTTKES' A
#
# COMPACT_ATOMS: atom_id res chain seq x y z
N MET A 1 23.87 -38.80 2.85
CA MET A 1 24.10 -38.16 1.54
C MET A 1 22.74 -37.94 0.89
N GLN A 2 22.53 -36.76 0.27
CA GLN A 2 21.27 -36.20 -0.31
C GLN A 2 20.43 -35.37 0.70
N THR A 3 19.97 -34.13 0.47
CA THR A 3 20.12 -33.13 -0.62
C THR A 3 19.60 -31.76 -0.13
N ASP A 4 20.41 -30.72 -0.33
CA ASP A 4 20.09 -29.30 -0.58
C ASP A 4 19.11 -28.49 0.29
N HIS A 5 17.82 -28.35 0.10
CA HIS A 5 17.16 -27.03 -0.09
C HIS A 5 17.48 -25.87 0.88
N SER A 6 18.44 -25.03 0.46
CA SER A 6 18.53 -23.62 0.85
C SER A 6 17.32 -22.87 0.25
N HIS A 7 16.20 -22.85 0.95
CA HIS A 7 15.10 -21.96 0.60
C HIS A 7 15.44 -20.58 1.16
N THR A 8 16.23 -19.79 0.42
CA THR A 8 16.04 -18.34 0.46
C THR A 8 14.57 -18.15 0.14
N ALA A 9 13.77 -17.95 1.18
CA ALA A 9 12.42 -17.47 1.03
C ALA A 9 12.56 -16.21 0.19
N ARG A 10 12.19 -16.32 -1.10
CA ARG A 10 11.92 -15.16 -1.93
C ARG A 10 10.88 -14.43 -1.09
N ALA A 11 11.31 -13.39 -0.38
CA ALA A 11 10.43 -12.58 0.45
C ALA A 11 9.25 -12.31 -0.46
N ARG A 12 8.09 -12.86 -0.12
CA ARG A 12 6.87 -12.42 -0.79
C ARG A 12 6.94 -10.91 -0.64
N PRO A 13 6.82 -10.13 -1.72
CA PRO A 13 6.76 -8.69 -1.56
C PRO A 13 5.73 -8.48 -0.46
N SER A 14 6.20 -7.91 0.63
CA SER A 14 5.43 -7.68 1.85
C SER A 14 4.17 -6.99 1.35
N GLU A 15 2.97 -7.37 1.82
CA GLU A 15 1.73 -6.76 1.31
C GLU A 15 1.78 -5.23 1.44
N ASP A 16 2.63 -4.73 2.34
CA ASP A 16 3.03 -3.34 2.59
C ASP A 16 3.82 -2.66 1.45
N GLU A 17 4.55 -3.41 0.62
CA GLU A 17 5.35 -2.87 -0.49
C GLU A 17 4.48 -2.34 -1.65
N ASP A 18 3.21 -2.75 -1.70
CA ASP A 18 2.24 -2.27 -2.70
C ASP A 18 1.51 -0.99 -2.26
N PHE A 19 1.70 -0.50 -1.03
CA PHE A 19 0.95 0.64 -0.49
C PHE A 19 1.75 1.95 -0.58
N VAL A 20 1.21 2.93 -1.31
CA VAL A 20 1.77 4.27 -1.41
C VAL A 20 1.05 5.23 -0.48
N ARG A 21 1.83 5.95 0.33
CA ARG A 21 1.33 6.97 1.25
C ARG A 21 0.74 8.16 0.49
N LEU A 22 -0.49 8.52 0.81
CA LEU A 22 -1.10 9.76 0.34
C LEU A 22 -0.50 10.96 1.10
N PRO A 23 -0.29 12.10 0.42
CA PRO A 23 0.24 13.28 1.05
C PRO A 23 -0.76 13.85 2.07
N GLY A 24 -0.26 14.22 3.25
CA GLY A 24 -1.06 14.82 4.32
C GLY A 24 -1.46 13.84 5.42
N LEU A 25 -2.17 14.38 6.40
CA LEU A 25 -2.79 13.65 7.48
C LEU A 25 -4.28 13.98 7.48
N PHE A 26 -5.12 12.97 7.64
CA PHE A 26 -6.55 13.10 7.45
C PHE A 26 -7.29 12.83 8.75
N ARG A 27 -8.37 13.57 9.00
CA ARG A 27 -9.31 13.23 10.05
C ARG A 27 -10.23 12.10 9.57
N ARG A 28 -10.86 11.39 10.51
CA ARG A 28 -11.71 10.22 10.19
C ARG A 28 -12.79 10.49 9.14
N TRP A 29 -13.40 11.68 9.14
CA TRP A 29 -14.44 12.08 8.18
C TRP A 29 -13.88 12.57 6.83
N GLU A 30 -12.61 12.97 6.77
CA GLU A 30 -11.96 13.35 5.52
C GLU A 30 -11.53 12.13 4.72
N ILE A 31 -11.30 11.00 5.39
CA ILE A 31 -10.93 9.73 4.76
C ILE A 31 -12.00 9.30 3.75
N GLU A 32 -13.27 9.49 4.07
CA GLU A 32 -14.41 9.18 3.19
C GLU A 32 -14.35 9.93 1.84
N GLN A 33 -13.64 11.06 1.78
CA GLN A 33 -13.48 11.88 0.56
C GLN A 33 -12.26 11.50 -0.27
N VAL A 34 -11.29 10.76 0.29
CA VAL A 34 -10.04 10.38 -0.38
C VAL A 34 -9.97 8.89 -0.72
N VAL A 35 -10.85 8.07 -0.14
CA VAL A 35 -10.96 6.65 -0.48
C VAL A 35 -11.81 6.46 -1.72
N ASP A 36 -11.36 5.57 -2.60
CA ASP A 36 -12.01 5.25 -3.87
C ASP A 36 -12.65 3.85 -3.79
N PRO A 37 -13.93 3.69 -4.13
CA PRO A 37 -14.60 2.39 -4.03
C PRO A 37 -13.89 1.32 -4.87
N GLY A 38 -13.61 0.18 -4.24
CA GLY A 38 -12.92 -0.94 -4.89
C GLY A 38 -11.40 -0.79 -4.99
N ALA A 39 -10.79 0.16 -4.26
CA ALA A 39 -9.36 0.17 -4.00
C ALA A 39 -9.09 -0.22 -2.54
N ASP A 40 -7.96 -0.88 -2.32
CA ASP A 40 -7.48 -1.23 -0.99
C ASP A 40 -6.75 -0.03 -0.37
N PHE A 41 -7.07 0.26 0.89
CA PHE A 41 -6.44 1.32 1.66
C PHE A 41 -5.98 0.80 3.02
N HIS A 42 -4.87 1.35 3.49
CA HIS A 42 -4.34 1.12 4.82
C HIS A 42 -4.31 2.45 5.59
N LEU A 43 -4.74 2.42 6.85
CA LEU A 43 -4.82 3.59 7.72
C LEU A 43 -3.93 3.36 8.93
N GLU A 44 -3.06 4.32 9.23
CA GLU A 44 -2.24 4.32 10.43
C GLU A 44 -2.51 5.57 11.27
N GLU A 45 -2.58 5.42 12.59
CA GLU A 45 -2.64 6.55 13.51
C GLU A 45 -1.32 7.34 13.46
N ALA A 46 -1.40 8.62 13.13
CA ALA A 46 -0.24 9.49 12.94
C ALA A 46 -0.11 10.55 14.06
N GLY A 47 -0.93 10.44 15.11
CA GLY A 47 -1.00 11.36 16.25
C GLY A 47 -2.27 12.21 16.22
N ASP A 48 -2.24 13.30 16.98
CA ASP A 48 -3.38 14.18 17.16
C ASP A 48 -3.09 15.57 16.58
N ALA A 49 -4.13 16.21 16.03
CA ALA A 49 -4.11 17.63 15.71
C ALA A 49 -4.06 18.47 17.00
N SER A 50 -3.78 19.78 16.88
CA SER A 50 -3.67 20.68 18.03
C SER A 50 -4.95 20.80 18.88
N ASP A 51 -6.11 20.47 18.31
CA ASP A 51 -7.40 20.41 18.99
C ASP A 51 -7.68 19.04 19.64
N GLY A 52 -6.72 18.10 19.58
CA GLY A 52 -6.85 16.74 20.08
C GLY A 52 -7.58 15.80 19.12
N THR A 53 -7.86 16.22 17.89
CA THR A 53 -8.51 15.35 16.90
C THR A 53 -7.50 14.33 16.37
N PRO A 54 -7.80 13.01 16.40
CA PRO A 54 -6.91 12.00 15.81
C PRO A 54 -6.72 12.22 14.32
N LEU A 55 -5.47 12.08 13.90
CA LEU A 55 -5.02 12.18 12.52
C LEU A 55 -4.49 10.85 12.03
N PHE A 56 -4.80 10.54 10.77
CA PHE A 56 -4.44 9.28 10.15
C PHE A 56 -3.57 9.52 8.92
N ALA A 57 -2.50 8.73 8.79
CA ALA A 57 -1.82 8.55 7.53
C ALA A 57 -2.60 7.52 6.70
N VAL A 58 -2.91 7.88 5.46
CA VAL A 58 -3.63 7.00 4.54
C VAL A 58 -2.66 6.50 3.49
N TYR A 59 -2.69 5.21 3.23
CA TYR A 59 -1.94 4.56 2.16
C TYR A 59 -2.92 3.90 1.21
N ARG A 60 -2.65 4.00 -0.09
CA ARG A 60 -3.44 3.37 -1.15
C ARG A 60 -2.62 2.27 -1.78
N ARG A 61 -3.23 1.11 -2.00
CA ARG A 61 -2.57 0.07 -2.79
C ARG A 61 -2.46 0.51 -4.25
N GLU A 62 -1.24 0.54 -4.76
CA GLU A 62 -1.03 0.67 -6.20
C GLU A 62 -1.60 -0.58 -6.85
N ARG A 63 -2.64 -0.40 -7.67
CA ARG A 63 -3.02 -1.48 -8.58
C ARG A 63 -1.88 -1.59 -9.57
N THR A 64 -0.99 -2.55 -9.34
CA THR A 64 0.02 -2.98 -10.31
C THR A 64 -0.74 -3.42 -11.54
N THR A 65 -1.03 -2.48 -12.44
CA THR A 65 -1.51 -2.80 -13.77
C THR A 65 -0.36 -3.56 -14.40
N PRO A 66 -0.50 -4.87 -14.71
CA PRO A 66 0.57 -5.59 -15.35
C PRO A 66 0.85 -4.87 -16.67
N ASN A 67 2.02 -4.26 -16.74
CA ASN A 67 2.46 -3.44 -17.85
C ASN A 67 2.44 -4.29 -19.14
N ARG A 68 1.39 -4.14 -19.97
CA ARG A 68 1.19 -4.90 -21.22
C ARG A 68 1.96 -4.23 -22.36
N ASN A 69 3.28 -4.18 -22.29
CA ASN A 69 4.14 -3.69 -23.39
C ASN A 69 5.31 -4.62 -23.70
N THR A 70 5.07 -5.93 -23.64
CA THR A 70 5.78 -6.88 -24.52
C THR A 70 4.82 -7.33 -25.62
N THR A 71 4.76 -6.57 -26.70
CA THR A 71 4.22 -7.03 -27.97
C THR A 71 5.30 -6.76 -29.01
N LYS A 72 6.03 -7.83 -29.31
CA LYS A 72 6.71 -8.16 -30.58
C LYS A 72 6.99 -6.97 -31.51
N GLU A 73 8.28 -6.68 -31.69
CA GLU A 73 8.77 -6.30 -33.03
C GLU A 73 9.48 -7.52 -33.63
N SER A 74 9.18 -7.77 -34.91
CA SER A 74 9.35 -9.02 -35.66
C SER A 74 10.70 -9.17 -36.33
#